data_AF-A0A5N5DDM5-F1
#
_entry.id   AF-A0A5N5DDM5-F1
#
_cell.length_a   1.000
_cell.length_b   1.000
_cell.length_c   1.000
_cell.angle_alpha   90.00
_cell.angle_beta   90.00
_cell.angle_gamma   90.00
#
_symmetry.space_group_name_H-M   'P 1'
#
loop_
_entity.id
_entity.type
_entity.pdbx_description
1 polymer ?
#
loop_
_entity_poly.entity_id
_entity_poly.type
_entity_poly.pdbx_seq_one_letter_code
_entity_poly.pdbx_strand_id
1 'polypeptide(L)'
;MRFVDISTALGALSLLSLGANASPVDHELFERQNSFFALTGASGGIAPRQEVRDLATNPDQWNLFVLAMQRFQSKNQNDKFSWYSIAGIHGRPYANWDGVGPYGSSPWWPGYCPHSSNLFGSWHRPYLSLYEQLLIQYANEIINETPPGNARSRLQAAVGSLRLPYWDWARKSSNGAVIPDALMAPNIQVTYPQNGSSTTIPNPLYAYRFQVVPDNNFESNYARNRQTFRSANAESNLQASYTSRRNSLITLFSRNQGYNTFSTDANNNQNTNLEGIHNSVHSAVGGYMQQIAYSAMDPIFAMHHANIDRVIAIWQALYPNNWVTYATQGSGTRTMAPFSGQDGNSPLTPFHRDTSGTFWTSNAVRDTRVFSYTYPDLIGISGSSQLISNLNQMYGSGVTNSALRAGADADASAPAVTYDYMAQVTLDKSVLGGQPYEVQFSLDGQYVASYAALAIPPPPGAQRKIVTSSGSVMLTDVLAQKNINTSDRDSTEQYLAEKLKWQVVQNDQVVASCPGLNVTVSSAEVKPAKTVSQFAIQVEPPQPIDNSTTPA
;
A
#
# COMPACT_ATOMS: atom_id res chain seq x y z
N MET A 1 18.98 -55.65 -62.50
CA MET A 1 19.76 -56.32 -61.43
C MET A 1 19.05 -56.10 -60.12
N ARG A 2 18.86 -57.18 -59.37
CA ARG A 2 18.26 -57.26 -58.03
C ARG A 2 19.03 -56.38 -57.04
N PHE A 3 18.39 -55.85 -56.01
CA PHE A 3 18.57 -56.30 -54.62
C PHE A 3 17.46 -55.73 -53.73
N VAL A 4 16.88 -56.64 -52.95
CA VAL A 4 15.91 -56.44 -51.86
C VAL A 4 16.73 -56.47 -50.55
N ASP A 5 16.05 -56.09 -49.46
CA ASP A 5 16.25 -56.58 -48.09
C ASP A 5 17.28 -55.85 -47.20
N ILE A 6 17.17 -55.74 -45.88
CA ILE A 6 16.17 -55.98 -44.81
C ILE A 6 16.85 -55.33 -43.58
N SER A 7 16.19 -54.44 -42.86
CA SER A 7 15.71 -54.59 -41.47
C SER A 7 16.73 -54.87 -40.36
N THR A 8 16.38 -54.35 -39.18
CA THR A 8 16.60 -54.83 -37.79
C THR A 8 17.47 -53.92 -36.90
N ALA A 9 17.17 -53.67 -35.62
CA ALA A 9 15.95 -53.80 -34.80
C ALA A 9 16.24 -53.26 -33.37
N LEU A 10 15.15 -53.02 -32.60
CA LEU A 10 15.00 -53.06 -31.12
C LEU A 10 15.72 -51.99 -30.25
N GLY A 11 15.14 -51.43 -29.18
CA GLY A 11 13.88 -51.65 -28.46
C GLY A 11 13.54 -50.41 -27.59
N ALA A 12 12.26 -50.04 -27.47
CA ALA A 12 11.43 -50.23 -26.27
C ALA A 12 11.88 -49.47 -25.01
N LEU A 13 11.10 -48.48 -24.55
CA LEU A 13 10.70 -48.35 -23.14
C LEU A 13 9.46 -47.42 -22.97
N SER A 14 8.34 -48.08 -22.64
CA SER A 14 7.27 -47.73 -21.68
C SER A 14 6.76 -46.29 -21.52
N LEU A 15 5.46 -46.18 -21.82
CA LEU A 15 4.43 -45.35 -21.18
C LEU A 15 4.63 -45.15 -19.67
N LEU A 16 4.55 -43.89 -19.23
CA LEU A 16 4.06 -43.50 -17.91
C LEU A 16 3.10 -42.32 -18.10
N SER A 17 1.81 -42.64 -18.15
CA SER A 17 0.72 -41.70 -17.93
C SER A 17 0.66 -41.35 -16.44
N LEU A 18 0.91 -40.08 -16.11
CA LEU A 18 0.52 -39.50 -14.82
C LEU A 18 -0.44 -38.36 -15.11
N GLY A 19 -1.69 -38.57 -14.69
CA GLY A 19 -2.79 -37.67 -14.87
C GLY A 19 -2.59 -36.36 -14.11
N ALA A 20 -2.70 -35.26 -14.84
CA ALA A 20 -3.21 -34.03 -14.26
C ALA A 20 -4.74 -34.13 -14.33
N ASN A 21 -5.37 -34.37 -13.18
CA ASN A 21 -6.81 -34.15 -13.01
C ASN A 21 -7.07 -32.65 -13.19
N ALA A 22 -7.22 -32.22 -14.43
CA ALA A 22 -7.90 -30.98 -14.74
C ALA A 22 -9.36 -31.19 -14.38
N SER A 23 -9.84 -30.50 -13.34
CA SER A 23 -11.25 -30.47 -12.99
C SER A 23 -12.04 -29.93 -14.18
N PRO A 24 -13.02 -30.67 -14.74
CA PRO A 24 -13.83 -30.19 -15.85
C PRO A 24 -15.03 -29.43 -15.28
N VAL A 25 -14.89 -28.14 -15.03
CA VAL A 25 -16.04 -27.25 -14.77
C VAL A 25 -15.76 -25.85 -15.34
N ASP A 26 -15.71 -25.74 -16.67
CA ASP A 26 -16.06 -24.48 -17.34
C ASP A 26 -17.57 -24.51 -17.60
N HIS A 27 -18.33 -24.03 -16.62
CA HIS A 27 -19.66 -23.49 -16.89
C HIS A 27 -19.55 -21.98 -16.79
N GLU A 28 -19.08 -21.36 -17.88
CA GLU A 28 -19.24 -19.92 -18.11
C GLU A 28 -20.74 -19.59 -18.21
N LEU A 29 -21.36 -19.26 -17.08
CA LEU A 29 -22.56 -18.43 -17.06
C LEU A 29 -22.11 -16.97 -16.92
N PHE A 30 -21.61 -16.40 -18.01
CA PHE A 30 -21.57 -14.95 -18.16
C PHE A 30 -22.55 -14.59 -19.27
N GLU A 31 -23.74 -14.11 -18.89
CA GLU A 31 -24.61 -13.39 -19.80
C GLU A 31 -23.80 -12.32 -20.52
N ARG A 32 -24.04 -12.15 -21.84
CA ARG A 32 -23.59 -10.99 -22.60
C ARG A 32 -24.02 -9.71 -21.86
N GLN A 33 -23.13 -9.12 -21.07
CA GLN A 33 -23.43 -7.90 -20.33
C GLN A 33 -23.54 -6.72 -21.30
N ASN A 34 -24.77 -6.31 -21.60
CA ASN A 34 -25.09 -4.97 -22.08
C ASN A 34 -25.05 -3.92 -20.93
N SER A 35 -24.49 -4.27 -19.77
CA SER A 35 -24.51 -3.48 -18.53
C SER A 35 -23.13 -3.45 -17.85
N PHE A 36 -22.89 -2.41 -17.03
CA PHE A 36 -21.63 -2.22 -16.30
C PHE A 36 -21.53 -3.13 -15.07
N PHE A 37 -20.30 -3.38 -14.59
CA PHE A 37 -20.09 -4.16 -13.37
C PHE A 37 -20.38 -3.30 -12.13
N ALA A 38 -21.43 -3.66 -11.39
CA ALA A 38 -21.77 -3.00 -10.14
C ALA A 38 -20.80 -3.43 -9.01
N LEU A 39 -19.94 -2.51 -8.59
CA LEU A 39 -19.11 -2.66 -7.40
C LEU A 39 -19.95 -2.35 -6.16
N THR A 40 -20.33 -3.38 -5.41
CA THR A 40 -21.19 -3.31 -4.21
C THR A 40 -20.46 -3.68 -2.92
N GLY A 41 -19.22 -4.16 -3.02
CA GLY A 41 -18.44 -4.66 -1.89
C GLY A 41 -18.74 -6.11 -1.53
N ALA A 42 -18.22 -6.56 -0.39
CA ALA A 42 -18.33 -7.95 0.05
C ALA A 42 -19.75 -8.33 0.49
N SER A 43 -20.13 -9.59 0.28
CA SER A 43 -21.32 -10.19 0.88
C SER A 43 -21.10 -10.52 2.37
N GLY A 44 -22.19 -10.70 3.14
CA GLY A 44 -22.12 -11.21 4.52
C GLY A 44 -22.22 -10.15 5.64
N GLY A 45 -22.61 -8.91 5.32
CA GLY A 45 -22.79 -7.82 6.30
C GLY A 45 -21.50 -7.03 6.54
N ILE A 46 -21.43 -6.18 7.57
CA ILE A 46 -20.22 -5.40 7.85
C ILE A 46 -19.26 -6.23 8.69
N ALA A 47 -18.04 -6.44 8.21
CA ALA A 47 -16.98 -7.13 8.96
C ALA A 47 -15.64 -6.37 8.90
N PRO A 48 -14.78 -6.49 9.91
CA PRO A 48 -13.46 -5.86 9.89
C PRO A 48 -12.53 -6.51 8.86
N ARG A 49 -11.80 -5.69 8.09
CA ARG A 49 -10.54 -6.12 7.47
C ARG A 49 -9.54 -6.40 8.58
N GLN A 50 -9.15 -7.65 8.76
CA GLN A 50 -8.21 -8.05 9.82
C GLN A 50 -6.76 -7.73 9.43
N GLU A 51 -5.89 -7.52 10.40
CA GLU A 51 -4.45 -7.51 10.12
C GLU A 51 -4.05 -8.91 9.63
N VAL A 52 -3.19 -9.00 8.61
CA VAL A 52 -2.89 -10.27 7.93
C VAL A 52 -2.33 -11.36 8.87
N ARG A 53 -1.55 -11.00 9.88
CA ARG A 53 -1.03 -11.93 10.89
C ARG A 53 -2.14 -12.41 11.82
N ASP A 54 -3.08 -11.54 12.16
CA ASP A 54 -4.24 -11.89 12.98
C ASP A 54 -5.22 -12.78 12.19
N LEU A 55 -5.46 -12.48 10.91
CA LEU A 55 -6.24 -13.35 10.01
C LEU A 55 -5.63 -14.75 9.92
N ALA A 56 -4.29 -14.83 9.84
CA ALA A 56 -3.57 -16.11 9.76
C ALA A 56 -3.75 -17.00 11.00
N THR A 57 -4.21 -16.45 12.13
CA THR A 57 -4.53 -17.25 13.33
C THR A 57 -5.88 -17.95 13.26
N ASN A 58 -6.76 -17.56 12.32
CA ASN A 58 -8.03 -18.22 12.07
C ASN A 58 -7.86 -19.25 10.94
N PRO A 59 -7.77 -20.56 11.23
CA PRO A 59 -7.41 -21.57 10.22
C PRO A 59 -8.42 -21.67 9.07
N ASP A 60 -9.71 -21.51 9.34
CA ASP A 60 -10.74 -21.59 8.28
C ASP A 60 -10.68 -20.39 7.36
N GLN A 61 -10.62 -19.18 7.92
CA GLN A 61 -10.52 -17.95 7.14
C GLN A 61 -9.19 -17.88 6.39
N TRP A 62 -8.09 -18.24 7.03
CA TRP A 62 -6.76 -18.20 6.43
C TRP A 62 -6.65 -19.17 5.26
N ASN A 63 -7.04 -20.43 5.44
CA ASN A 63 -6.99 -21.43 4.37
C ASN A 63 -7.91 -21.03 3.20
N LEU A 64 -9.13 -20.56 3.49
CA LEU A 64 -10.04 -20.08 2.45
C LEU A 64 -9.48 -18.85 1.71
N PHE A 65 -8.87 -17.91 2.43
CA PHE A 65 -8.25 -16.73 1.87
C PHE A 65 -7.12 -17.10 0.89
N VAL A 66 -6.21 -18.01 1.29
CA VAL A 66 -5.09 -18.46 0.45
C VAL A 66 -5.60 -19.18 -0.80
N LEU A 67 -6.59 -20.07 -0.66
CA LEU A 67 -7.19 -20.78 -1.80
C LEU A 67 -7.93 -19.82 -2.74
N ALA A 68 -8.66 -18.83 -2.20
CA ALA A 68 -9.34 -17.82 -3.00
C ALA A 68 -8.37 -16.91 -3.75
N MET A 69 -7.25 -16.52 -3.11
CA MET A 69 -6.15 -15.79 -3.77
C MET A 69 -5.51 -16.62 -4.89
N GLN A 70 -5.27 -17.91 -4.66
CA GLN A 70 -4.77 -18.83 -5.68
C GLN A 70 -5.72 -18.89 -6.88
N ARG A 71 -7.03 -19.04 -6.63
CA ARG A 71 -8.07 -19.08 -7.66
C ARG A 71 -8.18 -17.76 -8.42
N PHE A 72 -8.13 -16.63 -7.73
CA PHE A 72 -8.17 -15.30 -8.34
C PHE A 72 -7.00 -15.11 -9.32
N GLN A 73 -5.80 -15.51 -8.91
CA GLN A 73 -4.60 -15.41 -9.74
C GLN A 73 -4.57 -16.43 -10.90
N SER A 74 -5.33 -17.53 -10.79
CA SER A 74 -5.41 -18.54 -11.85
C SER A 74 -6.43 -18.22 -12.94
N LYS A 75 -7.29 -17.20 -12.78
CA LYS A 75 -8.22 -16.78 -13.84
C LYS A 75 -7.45 -16.29 -15.06
N ASN A 76 -7.95 -16.58 -16.26
CA ASN A 76 -7.30 -16.25 -17.52
C ASN A 76 -6.99 -14.74 -17.58
N GLN A 77 -5.77 -14.34 -17.96
CA GLN A 77 -5.38 -12.92 -17.99
C GLN A 77 -6.26 -12.04 -18.92
N ASN A 78 -6.98 -12.62 -19.87
CA ASN A 78 -7.93 -11.90 -20.72
C ASN A 78 -9.32 -11.73 -20.07
N ASP A 79 -9.60 -12.43 -18.98
CA ASP A 79 -10.82 -12.24 -18.19
C ASP A 79 -10.74 -10.88 -17.48
N LYS A 80 -11.79 -10.07 -17.63
CA LYS A 80 -11.99 -8.77 -16.98
C LYS A 80 -11.87 -8.85 -15.45
N PHE A 81 -12.21 -9.99 -14.86
CA PHE A 81 -12.18 -10.24 -13.42
C PHE A 81 -10.96 -11.05 -12.97
N SER A 82 -9.97 -11.27 -13.83
CA SER A 82 -8.70 -11.88 -13.42
C SER A 82 -7.86 -10.95 -12.56
N TRP A 83 -6.97 -11.52 -11.73
CA TRP A 83 -5.98 -10.73 -10.99
C TRP A 83 -5.23 -9.75 -11.88
N TYR A 84 -4.82 -10.19 -13.08
CA TYR A 84 -4.09 -9.37 -14.04
C TYR A 84 -4.89 -8.16 -14.52
N SER A 85 -6.15 -8.37 -14.90
CA SER A 85 -7.02 -7.27 -15.34
C SER A 85 -7.31 -6.28 -14.23
N ILE A 86 -7.57 -6.77 -13.00
CA ILE A 86 -7.88 -5.92 -11.85
C ILE A 86 -6.64 -5.14 -11.41
N ALA A 87 -5.49 -5.80 -11.25
CA ALA A 87 -4.20 -5.15 -10.99
C ALA A 87 -3.83 -4.15 -12.09
N GLY A 88 -4.18 -4.46 -13.34
CA GLY A 88 -3.95 -3.61 -14.49
C GLY A 88 -4.74 -2.30 -14.50
N ILE A 89 -5.77 -2.15 -13.67
CA ILE A 89 -6.47 -0.86 -13.51
C ILE A 89 -5.51 0.20 -12.95
N HIS A 90 -4.61 -0.17 -12.03
CA HIS A 90 -3.67 0.77 -11.45
C HIS A 90 -2.73 1.36 -12.52
N GLY A 91 -2.19 0.52 -13.40
CA GLY A 91 -1.13 0.90 -14.34
C GLY A 91 -1.14 0.04 -15.60
N ARG A 92 -0.03 -0.65 -15.88
CA ARG A 92 0.10 -1.50 -17.06
C ARG A 92 -0.82 -2.73 -16.94
N PRO A 93 -1.44 -3.17 -18.05
CA PRO A 93 -1.11 -2.84 -19.45
C PRO A 93 -1.82 -1.61 -20.02
N TYR A 94 -2.42 -0.75 -19.20
CA TYR A 94 -3.19 0.43 -19.66
C TYR A 94 -4.39 0.05 -20.52
N ALA A 95 -5.02 -1.09 -20.22
CA ALA A 95 -6.25 -1.53 -20.86
C ALA A 95 -7.44 -0.68 -20.40
N ASN A 96 -8.46 -0.56 -21.26
CA ASN A 96 -9.77 -0.10 -20.81
C ASN A 96 -10.35 -1.14 -19.85
N TRP A 97 -11.03 -0.68 -18.80
CA TRP A 97 -11.73 -1.57 -17.89
C TRP A 97 -13.18 -1.13 -17.78
N ASP A 98 -14.09 -2.10 -17.90
CA ASP A 98 -15.54 -1.89 -17.80
C ASP A 98 -16.08 -0.74 -18.66
N GLY A 99 -15.62 -0.66 -19.92
CA GLY A 99 -16.09 0.35 -20.88
C GLY A 99 -15.54 1.76 -20.67
N VAL A 100 -14.68 1.97 -19.67
CA VAL A 100 -14.08 3.29 -19.42
C VAL A 100 -12.80 3.45 -20.24
N GLY A 101 -12.75 4.51 -21.04
CA GLY A 101 -11.61 4.86 -21.91
C GLY A 101 -10.83 6.08 -21.41
N PRO A 102 -9.69 6.39 -22.03
CA PRO A 102 -8.94 7.58 -21.68
C PRO A 102 -9.66 8.86 -22.10
N TYR A 103 -9.39 9.97 -21.41
CA TYR A 103 -9.98 11.29 -21.72
C TYR A 103 -9.51 11.84 -23.08
N GLY A 104 -8.42 11.30 -23.64
CA GLY A 104 -7.86 11.67 -24.93
C GLY A 104 -6.95 10.57 -25.47
N SER A 105 -6.49 10.70 -26.72
CA SER A 105 -5.68 9.69 -27.41
C SER A 105 -4.30 9.44 -26.78
N SER A 106 -3.80 10.38 -25.99
CA SER A 106 -2.48 10.29 -25.36
C SER A 106 -2.54 10.94 -23.96
N PRO A 107 -3.12 10.24 -22.96
CA PRO A 107 -3.17 10.76 -21.60
C PRO A 107 -1.76 10.91 -21.04
N TRP A 108 -1.57 11.85 -20.11
CA TRP A 108 -0.29 12.09 -19.46
C TRP A 108 0.20 10.86 -18.69
N TRP A 109 -0.69 10.23 -17.93
CA TRP A 109 -0.49 8.93 -17.30
C TRP A 109 -1.54 7.96 -17.85
N PRO A 110 -1.15 6.85 -18.50
CA PRO A 110 -2.13 5.92 -19.08
C PRO A 110 -2.84 5.00 -18.08
N GLY A 111 -2.40 4.93 -16.81
CA GLY A 111 -3.07 4.20 -15.74
C GLY A 111 -4.19 5.01 -15.06
N TYR A 112 -5.11 4.34 -14.35
CA TYR A 112 -6.23 5.03 -13.71
C TYR A 112 -5.87 5.64 -12.35
N CYS A 113 -4.87 5.09 -11.65
CA CYS A 113 -4.59 5.49 -10.27
C CYS A 113 -4.17 6.98 -10.17
N PRO A 114 -4.85 7.78 -9.33
CA PRO A 114 -4.42 9.13 -9.04
C PRO A 114 -3.33 9.12 -7.94
N HIS A 115 -2.14 9.60 -8.30
CA HIS A 115 -1.02 9.87 -7.38
C HIS A 115 -0.65 11.35 -7.46
N SER A 116 -0.16 11.92 -6.36
CA SER A 116 -0.06 13.37 -6.16
C SER A 116 -1.39 14.05 -6.46
N SER A 117 -2.46 13.54 -5.85
CA SER A 117 -3.83 13.94 -6.10
C SER A 117 -4.64 13.97 -4.80
N ASN A 118 -5.53 14.95 -4.67
CA ASN A 118 -6.53 14.96 -3.59
C ASN A 118 -7.48 13.75 -3.64
N LEU A 119 -7.55 13.03 -4.75
CA LEU A 119 -8.33 11.80 -4.88
C LEU A 119 -7.56 10.54 -4.44
N PHE A 120 -6.24 10.62 -4.19
CA PHE A 120 -5.35 9.48 -3.87
C PHE A 120 -6.01 8.50 -2.88
N GLY A 121 -6.35 8.98 -1.67
CA GLY A 121 -6.88 8.09 -0.64
C GLY A 121 -8.26 7.54 -1.01
N SER A 122 -9.17 8.41 -1.47
CA SER A 122 -10.54 8.01 -1.76
C SER A 122 -10.69 7.09 -2.98
N TRP A 123 -9.81 7.19 -3.98
CA TRP A 123 -9.84 6.37 -5.19
C TRP A 123 -9.43 4.91 -4.93
N HIS A 124 -8.44 4.71 -4.05
CA HIS A 124 -7.98 3.36 -3.70
C HIS A 124 -9.03 2.58 -2.88
N ARG A 125 -10.02 3.24 -2.28
CA ARG A 125 -11.10 2.60 -1.52
C ARG A 125 -12.03 1.68 -2.36
N PRO A 126 -12.69 2.15 -3.43
CA PRO A 126 -13.42 1.27 -4.34
C PRO A 126 -12.48 0.29 -5.05
N TYR A 127 -11.22 0.67 -5.32
CA TYR A 127 -10.27 -0.26 -5.93
C TYR A 127 -10.01 -1.50 -5.06
N LEU A 128 -9.76 -1.32 -3.77
CA LEU A 128 -9.61 -2.42 -2.81
C LEU A 128 -10.90 -3.22 -2.64
N SER A 129 -12.05 -2.53 -2.68
CA SER A 129 -13.36 -3.18 -2.57
C SER A 129 -13.64 -4.08 -3.79
N LEU A 130 -13.08 -3.75 -4.97
CA LEU A 130 -13.14 -4.59 -6.16
C LEU A 130 -12.32 -5.89 -6.00
N TYR A 131 -11.09 -5.78 -5.49
CA TYR A 131 -10.30 -6.97 -5.10
C TYR A 131 -11.06 -7.84 -4.11
N GLU A 132 -11.62 -7.22 -3.08
CA GLU A 132 -12.34 -7.91 -2.01
C GLU A 132 -13.62 -8.58 -2.50
N GLN A 133 -14.44 -7.90 -3.31
CA GLN A 133 -15.67 -8.46 -3.86
C GLN A 133 -15.38 -9.72 -4.71
N LEU A 134 -14.35 -9.68 -5.55
CA LEU A 134 -13.95 -10.82 -6.38
C LEU A 134 -13.29 -11.94 -5.55
N LEU A 135 -12.46 -11.60 -4.57
CA LEU A 135 -11.89 -12.56 -3.63
C LEU A 135 -13.00 -13.35 -2.91
N ILE A 136 -14.04 -12.67 -2.42
CA ILE A 136 -15.18 -13.30 -1.75
C ILE A 136 -16.04 -14.11 -2.73
N GLN A 137 -16.20 -13.63 -3.97
CA GLN A 137 -16.84 -14.43 -5.02
C GLN A 137 -16.10 -15.76 -5.23
N TYR A 138 -14.78 -15.72 -5.42
CA TYR A 138 -13.98 -16.93 -5.64
C TYR A 138 -13.91 -17.84 -4.41
N ALA A 139 -13.93 -17.28 -3.20
CA ALA A 139 -14.10 -18.06 -1.97
C ALA A 139 -15.44 -18.82 -1.96
N ASN A 140 -16.54 -18.15 -2.36
CA ASN A 140 -17.86 -18.79 -2.46
C ASN A 140 -17.91 -19.87 -3.54
N GLU A 141 -17.23 -19.71 -4.68
CA GLU A 141 -17.10 -20.76 -5.69
C GLU A 141 -16.46 -22.03 -5.08
N ILE A 142 -15.34 -21.88 -4.35
CA ILE A 142 -14.66 -23.00 -3.66
C ILE A 142 -15.59 -23.68 -2.65
N ILE A 143 -16.35 -22.90 -1.87
CA ILE A 143 -17.32 -23.41 -0.91
C ILE A 143 -18.43 -24.20 -1.61
N ASN A 144 -18.90 -23.72 -2.76
CA ASN A 144 -19.99 -24.37 -3.49
C ASN A 144 -19.56 -25.71 -4.09
N GLU A 145 -18.30 -25.84 -4.49
CA GLU A 145 -17.66 -27.09 -4.93
C GLU A 145 -17.35 -28.05 -3.78
N THR A 146 -17.39 -27.59 -2.53
CA THR A 146 -17.17 -28.43 -1.36
C THR A 146 -18.41 -29.30 -1.10
N PRO A 147 -18.28 -30.63 -0.92
CA PRO A 147 -19.41 -31.50 -0.60
C PRO A 147 -20.17 -31.04 0.64
N PRO A 148 -21.51 -31.20 0.70
CA PRO A 148 -22.29 -30.91 1.89
C PRO A 148 -21.73 -31.64 3.12
N GLY A 149 -21.53 -30.92 4.22
CA GLY A 149 -20.99 -31.46 5.46
C GLY A 149 -20.30 -30.39 6.32
N ASN A 150 -19.65 -30.84 7.39
CA ASN A 150 -19.04 -29.97 8.40
C ASN A 150 -18.02 -28.97 7.81
N ALA A 151 -17.21 -29.40 6.84
CA ALA A 151 -16.23 -28.53 6.18
C ALA A 151 -16.93 -27.36 5.46
N ARG A 152 -17.96 -27.65 4.65
CA ARG A 152 -18.73 -26.62 3.95
C ARG A 152 -19.39 -25.64 4.93
N SER A 153 -20.01 -26.14 6.01
CA SER A 153 -20.65 -25.29 7.02
C SER A 153 -19.67 -24.36 7.73
N ARG A 154 -18.48 -24.87 8.08
CA ARG A 154 -17.40 -24.05 8.68
C ARG A 154 -16.95 -22.95 7.73
N LEU A 155 -16.74 -23.26 6.45
CA LEU A 155 -16.32 -22.27 5.47
C LEU A 155 -17.41 -21.24 5.16
N GLN A 156 -18.68 -21.65 5.14
CA GLN A 156 -19.82 -20.72 5.02
C GLN A 156 -19.87 -19.73 6.19
N ALA A 157 -19.58 -20.18 7.42
CA ALA A 157 -19.45 -19.29 8.56
C ALA A 157 -18.21 -18.37 8.42
N ALA A 158 -17.06 -18.92 8.00
CA ALA A 158 -15.81 -18.19 7.85
C ALA A 158 -15.89 -17.08 6.78
N VAL A 159 -16.50 -17.36 5.62
CA VAL A 159 -16.61 -16.39 4.51
C VAL A 159 -17.55 -15.23 4.85
N GLY A 160 -18.50 -15.43 5.76
CA GLY A 160 -19.43 -14.39 6.20
C GLY A 160 -18.73 -13.14 6.74
N SER A 161 -17.58 -13.31 7.40
CA SER A 161 -16.77 -12.22 7.95
C SER A 161 -15.37 -12.11 7.34
N LEU A 162 -15.04 -12.91 6.31
CA LEU A 162 -13.75 -12.81 5.62
C LEU A 162 -13.70 -11.51 4.82
N ARG A 163 -12.62 -10.75 4.98
CA ARG A 163 -12.35 -9.50 4.26
C ARG A 163 -10.89 -9.49 3.81
N LEU A 164 -10.55 -8.63 2.84
CA LEU A 164 -9.17 -8.43 2.39
C LEU A 164 -8.33 -7.96 3.59
N PRO A 165 -7.29 -8.69 4.01
CA PRO A 165 -6.51 -8.28 5.17
C PRO A 165 -5.65 -7.05 4.87
N TYR A 166 -5.32 -6.29 5.92
CA TYR A 166 -4.34 -5.22 5.84
C TYR A 166 -2.98 -5.65 6.40
N TRP A 167 -1.90 -5.09 5.88
CA TRP A 167 -0.55 -5.28 6.42
C TRP A 167 -0.15 -4.05 7.24
N ASP A 168 -0.08 -4.21 8.56
CA ASP A 168 0.43 -3.14 9.43
C ASP A 168 1.97 -3.15 9.40
N TRP A 169 2.53 -2.34 8.50
CA TRP A 169 3.97 -2.11 8.39
C TRP A 169 4.56 -1.33 9.58
N ALA A 170 3.73 -0.84 10.50
CA ALA A 170 4.11 -0.23 11.77
C ALA A 170 4.03 -1.23 12.94
N ARG A 171 3.70 -2.50 12.67
CA ARG A 171 3.74 -3.62 13.63
C ARG A 171 4.79 -4.64 13.19
N LYS A 172 5.65 -5.04 14.13
CA LYS A 172 6.58 -6.17 13.95
C LYS A 172 5.94 -7.47 14.41
N SER A 173 6.33 -8.56 13.74
CA SER A 173 6.14 -9.93 14.20
C SER A 173 6.98 -10.20 15.46
N SER A 174 6.68 -11.29 16.19
CA SER A 174 7.43 -11.69 17.39
C SER A 174 8.91 -12.00 17.12
N ASN A 175 9.23 -12.45 15.91
CA ASN A 175 10.61 -12.64 15.42
C ASN A 175 11.30 -11.32 15.00
N GLY A 176 10.63 -10.19 15.20
CA GLY A 176 11.11 -8.86 14.83
C GLY A 176 10.76 -8.44 13.41
N ALA A 177 10.26 -9.31 12.51
CA ALA A 177 10.06 -9.00 11.10
C ALA A 177 8.94 -7.96 10.85
N VAL A 178 9.15 -7.02 9.91
CA VAL A 178 8.15 -6.03 9.49
C VAL A 178 7.24 -6.61 8.41
N ILE A 179 7.77 -7.36 7.45
CA ILE A 179 6.95 -8.13 6.50
C ILE A 179 6.49 -9.43 7.21
N PRO A 180 5.19 -9.77 7.18
CA PRO A 180 4.71 -11.05 7.70
C PRO A 180 5.35 -12.24 6.98
N ASP A 181 5.73 -13.27 7.73
CA ASP A 181 6.40 -14.47 7.20
C ASP A 181 5.59 -15.13 6.06
N ALA A 182 4.26 -15.13 6.20
CA ALA A 182 3.34 -15.64 5.18
C ALA A 182 3.41 -14.89 3.83
N LEU A 183 3.95 -13.68 3.79
CA LEU A 183 4.15 -12.91 2.56
C LEU A 183 5.57 -13.11 1.99
N MET A 184 6.51 -13.66 2.76
CA MET A 184 7.89 -13.91 2.34
C MET A 184 8.17 -15.38 1.99
N ALA A 185 7.35 -16.32 2.48
CA ALA A 185 7.52 -17.74 2.19
C ALA A 185 7.15 -18.05 0.72
N PRO A 186 8.04 -18.67 -0.08
CA PRO A 186 7.76 -18.96 -1.49
C PRO A 186 6.67 -20.03 -1.69
N ASN A 187 6.44 -20.86 -0.67
CA ASN A 187 5.43 -21.91 -0.64
C ASN A 187 4.60 -21.81 0.64
N ILE A 188 3.36 -22.32 0.59
CA ILE A 188 2.41 -22.32 1.71
C ILE A 188 1.63 -23.63 1.73
N GLN A 189 1.32 -24.13 2.93
CA GLN A 189 0.46 -25.30 3.10
C GLN A 189 -1.01 -24.89 3.02
N VAL A 190 -1.82 -25.67 2.29
CA VAL A 190 -3.27 -25.52 2.20
C VAL A 190 -3.96 -26.86 2.37
N THR A 191 -5.22 -26.84 2.80
CA THR A 191 -6.11 -28.00 2.87
C THR A 191 -7.28 -27.79 1.91
N TYR A 192 -7.45 -28.67 0.92
CA TYR A 192 -8.56 -28.60 -0.03
C TYR A 192 -9.85 -29.06 0.63
N PRO A 193 -10.88 -28.21 0.77
CA PRO A 193 -12.10 -28.59 1.47
C PRO A 193 -12.91 -29.66 0.73
N GLN A 194 -12.70 -29.83 -0.58
CA GLN A 194 -13.41 -30.81 -1.40
C GLN A 194 -13.15 -32.26 -0.97
N ASN A 195 -11.94 -32.56 -0.49
CA ASN A 195 -11.51 -33.91 -0.12
C ASN A 195 -10.71 -34.00 1.19
N GLY A 196 -10.46 -32.87 1.85
CA GLY A 196 -9.69 -32.78 3.10
C GLY A 196 -8.18 -33.02 2.93
N SER A 197 -7.67 -33.14 1.71
CA SER A 197 -6.24 -33.37 1.49
C SER A 197 -5.44 -32.08 1.69
N SER A 198 -4.27 -32.21 2.33
CA SER A 198 -3.34 -31.10 2.53
C SER A 198 -2.15 -31.21 1.58
N THR A 199 -1.73 -30.10 1.01
CA THR A 199 -0.53 -30.03 0.17
C THR A 199 0.18 -28.70 0.32
N THR A 200 1.42 -28.66 -0.15
CA THR A 200 2.21 -27.43 -0.26
C THR A 200 2.09 -26.90 -1.68
N ILE A 201 1.64 -25.66 -1.82
CA ILE A 201 1.51 -24.96 -3.11
C ILE A 201 2.49 -23.78 -3.19
N PRO A 202 2.84 -23.32 -4.41
CA PRO A 202 3.45 -22.01 -4.58
C PRO A 202 2.56 -20.94 -3.94
N ASN A 203 3.13 -20.11 -3.08
CA ASN A 203 2.37 -19.16 -2.29
C ASN A 203 1.81 -18.03 -3.19
N PRO A 204 0.47 -17.83 -3.26
CA PRO A 204 -0.12 -16.74 -4.04
C PRO A 204 0.07 -15.37 -3.37
N LEU A 205 0.51 -15.31 -2.10
CA LEU A 205 0.80 -14.06 -1.39
C LEU A 205 2.25 -13.59 -1.56
N TYR A 206 3.13 -14.50 -2.00
CA TYR A 206 4.55 -14.23 -2.23
C TYR A 206 4.80 -13.48 -3.54
N ALA A 207 4.17 -13.95 -4.62
CA ALA A 207 4.30 -13.36 -5.94
C ALA A 207 3.11 -13.74 -6.83
N TYR A 208 2.69 -12.82 -7.69
CA TYR A 208 1.82 -13.16 -8.81
C TYR A 208 2.64 -13.80 -9.92
N ARG A 209 2.12 -14.87 -10.52
CA ARG A 209 2.78 -15.62 -11.61
C ARG A 209 1.98 -15.44 -12.89
N PHE A 210 2.60 -14.78 -13.86
CA PHE A 210 1.97 -14.50 -15.14
C PHE A 210 1.77 -15.80 -15.92
N GLN A 211 0.53 -16.03 -16.36
CA GLN A 211 0.16 -17.14 -17.25
C GLN A 211 0.66 -16.87 -18.67
N VAL A 212 0.52 -15.62 -19.12
CA VAL A 212 1.09 -15.11 -20.37
C VAL A 212 2.11 -14.06 -19.99
N VAL A 213 3.33 -14.21 -20.52
CA VAL A 213 4.40 -13.25 -20.30
C VAL A 213 3.88 -11.85 -20.65
N PRO A 214 4.13 -10.84 -19.80
CA PRO A 214 3.62 -9.50 -20.05
C PRO A 214 4.00 -8.96 -21.43
N ASP A 215 3.14 -8.09 -21.98
CA ASP A 215 3.29 -7.41 -23.28
C ASP A 215 4.75 -7.00 -23.57
N ASN A 216 5.19 -7.03 -24.83
CA ASN A 216 6.46 -6.45 -25.29
C ASN A 216 6.67 -4.99 -24.86
N ASN A 217 5.60 -4.31 -24.47
CA ASN A 217 5.63 -2.97 -23.87
C ASN A 217 6.01 -2.94 -22.37
N PHE A 218 6.13 -4.07 -21.66
CA PHE A 218 6.73 -4.11 -20.33
C PHE A 218 8.24 -3.83 -20.47
N GLU A 219 8.78 -2.97 -19.63
CA GLU A 219 10.16 -2.52 -19.76
C GLU A 219 11.14 -3.45 -19.02
N SER A 220 12.31 -3.70 -19.61
CA SER A 220 13.48 -4.30 -18.94
C SER A 220 13.20 -5.65 -18.23
N ASN A 221 13.49 -5.75 -16.94
CA ASN A 221 13.33 -6.96 -16.12
C ASN A 221 11.85 -7.33 -15.91
N TYR A 222 10.93 -6.36 -16.01
CA TYR A 222 9.49 -6.60 -15.84
C TYR A 222 8.90 -7.43 -16.99
N ALA A 223 9.41 -7.28 -18.22
CA ALA A 223 9.01 -8.11 -19.36
C ALA A 223 9.59 -9.54 -19.33
N ARG A 224 10.75 -9.72 -18.70
CA ARG A 224 11.46 -11.02 -18.72
C ARG A 224 11.07 -11.94 -17.57
N ASN A 225 10.55 -11.36 -16.48
CA ASN A 225 10.15 -12.12 -15.30
C ASN A 225 8.73 -12.65 -15.42
N ARG A 226 8.56 -13.97 -15.29
CA ARG A 226 7.24 -14.63 -15.28
C ARG A 226 6.51 -14.52 -13.95
N GLN A 227 7.07 -13.79 -12.99
CA GLN A 227 6.43 -13.50 -11.71
C GLN A 227 6.87 -12.16 -11.16
N THR A 228 6.07 -11.59 -10.25
CA THR A 228 6.48 -10.40 -9.51
C THR A 228 7.64 -10.72 -8.58
N PHE A 229 8.44 -9.71 -8.27
CA PHE A 229 9.56 -9.82 -7.35
C PHE A 229 9.66 -8.55 -6.50
N ARG A 230 10.23 -8.71 -5.32
CA ARG A 230 10.54 -7.66 -4.35
C ARG A 230 12.05 -7.56 -4.18
N SER A 231 12.54 -6.47 -3.62
CA SER A 231 13.98 -6.31 -3.35
C SER A 231 14.47 -7.38 -2.37
N ALA A 232 15.69 -7.88 -2.57
CA ALA A 232 16.35 -8.74 -1.57
C ALA A 232 16.58 -8.00 -0.24
N ASN A 233 16.62 -6.67 -0.28
CA ASN A 233 16.77 -5.78 0.88
C ASN A 233 15.43 -5.29 1.44
N ALA A 234 14.29 -5.84 0.99
CA ALA A 234 12.97 -5.32 1.37
C ALA A 234 12.78 -5.26 2.90
N GLU A 235 13.07 -6.37 3.57
CA GLU A 235 12.95 -6.48 5.02
C GLU A 235 13.96 -5.57 5.73
N SER A 236 15.23 -5.55 5.34
CA SER A 236 16.26 -4.71 5.97
C SER A 236 15.97 -3.21 5.80
N ASN A 237 15.49 -2.78 4.64
CA ASN A 237 15.05 -1.40 4.38
C ASN A 237 13.86 -1.00 5.27
N LEU A 238 12.89 -1.91 5.43
CA LEU A 238 11.73 -1.70 6.28
C LEU A 238 12.09 -1.69 7.77
N GLN A 239 13.07 -2.50 8.19
CA GLN A 239 13.60 -2.52 9.55
C GLN A 239 14.31 -1.22 9.91
N ALA A 240 15.21 -0.77 9.04
CA ALA A 240 16.04 0.40 9.28
C ALA A 240 15.20 1.69 9.38
N SER A 241 14.16 1.81 8.57
CA SER A 241 13.24 2.96 8.60
C SER A 241 12.04 2.80 9.55
N TYR A 242 11.95 1.70 10.30
CA TYR A 242 10.78 1.36 11.11
C TYR A 242 10.42 2.43 12.14
N THR A 243 11.41 2.94 12.87
CA THR A 243 11.22 3.93 13.94
C THR A 243 10.71 5.26 13.38
N SER A 244 11.39 5.79 12.36
CA SER A 244 10.98 7.04 11.69
C SER A 244 9.57 6.92 11.09
N ARG A 245 9.26 5.79 10.46
CA ARG A 245 7.94 5.54 9.87
C ARG A 245 6.82 5.50 10.92
N ARG A 246 7.05 4.87 12.08
CA ARG A 246 6.10 4.88 13.21
C ARG A 246 5.91 6.27 13.79
N ASN A 247 6.99 7.01 13.98
CA ASN A 247 6.94 8.41 14.43
C ASN A 247 6.14 9.29 13.45
N SER A 248 6.34 9.07 12.14
CA SER A 248 5.59 9.78 11.10
C SER A 248 4.11 9.41 11.10
N LEU A 249 3.77 8.13 11.33
CA LEU A 249 2.38 7.68 11.43
C LEU A 249 1.64 8.29 12.64
N ILE A 250 2.25 8.27 13.83
CA ILE A 250 1.62 8.87 15.01
C ILE A 250 1.49 10.40 14.88
N THR A 251 2.47 11.05 14.24
CA THR A 251 2.42 12.48 13.92
C THR A 251 1.31 12.79 12.91
N LEU A 252 1.06 11.90 11.95
CA LEU A 252 -0.05 12.04 11.00
C LEU A 252 -1.40 12.02 11.73
N PHE A 253 -1.56 11.14 12.74
CA PHE A 253 -2.78 11.06 13.55
C PHE A 253 -2.94 12.24 14.51
N SER A 254 -1.86 12.83 15.01
CA SER A 254 -1.92 13.95 15.96
C SER A 254 -2.34 15.29 15.33
N ARG A 255 -2.34 15.40 14.00
CA ARG A 255 -2.58 16.64 13.28
C ARG A 255 -4.01 16.72 12.72
N ASN A 256 -4.80 17.68 13.22
CA ASN A 256 -6.07 18.10 12.62
C ASN A 256 -5.81 19.00 11.40
N GLN A 257 -5.46 18.39 10.28
CA GLN A 257 -5.20 19.09 9.01
C GLN A 257 -6.36 18.90 8.02
N GLY A 258 -6.41 19.69 6.95
CA GLY A 258 -7.38 19.46 5.87
C GLY A 258 -7.11 18.11 5.18
N TYR A 259 -8.15 17.46 4.63
CA TYR A 259 -7.98 16.14 4.00
C TYR A 259 -6.91 16.14 2.90
N ASN A 260 -6.87 17.16 2.05
CA ASN A 260 -5.89 17.22 0.96
C ASN A 260 -4.45 17.29 1.52
N THR A 261 -4.23 18.05 2.60
CA THR A 261 -2.95 18.11 3.32
C THR A 261 -2.61 16.77 4.00
N PHE A 262 -3.61 16.07 4.53
CA PHE A 262 -3.41 14.74 5.13
C PHE A 262 -3.11 13.67 4.07
N SER A 263 -3.83 13.68 2.95
CA SER A 263 -3.90 12.54 2.05
C SER A 263 -2.77 12.48 1.04
N THR A 264 -2.27 13.60 0.51
CA THR A 264 -1.43 13.60 -0.70
C THR A 264 -0.12 14.37 -0.54
N ASP A 265 0.89 13.94 -1.30
CA ASP A 265 2.20 14.57 -1.43
C ASP A 265 2.23 15.73 -2.43
N ALA A 266 1.10 16.07 -3.04
CA ALA A 266 0.99 17.07 -4.09
C ALA A 266 1.17 18.52 -3.59
N ASN A 267 1.23 19.46 -4.55
CA ASN A 267 1.08 20.90 -4.30
C ASN A 267 2.03 21.47 -3.23
N ASN A 268 3.29 21.05 -3.25
CA ASN A 268 4.32 21.44 -2.27
C ASN A 268 3.90 21.20 -0.81
N ASN A 269 3.09 20.19 -0.54
CA ASN A 269 2.64 19.86 0.80
C ASN A 269 3.79 19.32 1.67
N GLN A 270 4.51 20.20 2.36
CA GLN A 270 5.63 19.82 3.25
C GLN A 270 5.19 19.29 4.62
N ASN A 271 3.89 19.12 4.87
CA ASN A 271 3.40 18.48 6.09
C ASN A 271 3.58 16.96 6.01
N THR A 272 3.60 16.29 7.17
CA THR A 272 3.49 14.84 7.23
C THR A 272 2.16 14.43 6.60
N ASN A 273 2.24 13.67 5.51
CA ASN A 273 1.09 13.23 4.73
C ASN A 273 1.16 11.73 4.46
N LEU A 274 -0.02 11.15 4.22
CA LEU A 274 -0.21 9.71 4.06
C LEU A 274 0.49 9.17 2.81
N GLU A 275 0.39 9.88 1.68
CA GLU A 275 1.01 9.46 0.42
C GLU A 275 2.53 9.40 0.53
N GLY A 276 3.18 10.33 1.25
CA GLY A 276 4.62 10.26 1.52
C GLY A 276 5.04 9.01 2.29
N ILE A 277 4.29 8.64 3.34
CA ILE A 277 4.53 7.40 4.09
C ILE A 277 4.28 6.18 3.20
N HIS A 278 3.18 6.17 2.45
CA HIS A 278 2.87 5.15 1.45
C HIS A 278 4.02 4.94 0.45
N ASN A 279 4.56 6.03 -0.10
CA ASN A 279 5.64 5.99 -1.08
C ASN A 279 6.92 5.37 -0.50
N SER A 280 7.27 5.71 0.75
CA SER A 280 8.43 5.12 1.43
C SER A 280 8.30 3.60 1.60
N VAL A 281 7.10 3.08 1.87
CA VAL A 281 6.87 1.64 2.00
C VAL A 281 6.99 0.94 0.64
N HIS A 282 6.43 1.53 -0.42
CA HIS A 282 6.62 1.05 -1.80
C HIS A 282 8.10 0.97 -2.18
N SER A 283 8.87 2.03 -1.90
CA SER A 283 10.30 2.10 -2.16
C SER A 283 11.08 1.06 -1.35
N ALA A 284 10.78 0.95 -0.05
CA ALA A 284 11.44 0.00 0.83
C ALA A 284 11.21 -1.46 0.40
N VAL A 285 10.00 -1.82 -0.03
CA VAL A 285 9.71 -3.17 -0.57
C VAL A 285 10.45 -3.42 -1.89
N GLY A 286 10.56 -2.40 -2.74
CA GLY A 286 11.35 -2.49 -3.98
C GLY A 286 10.74 -3.39 -5.07
N GLY A 287 11.48 -3.59 -6.15
CA GLY A 287 11.04 -4.43 -7.29
C GLY A 287 9.75 -3.91 -7.91
N TYR A 288 8.76 -4.78 -8.13
CA TYR A 288 7.45 -4.39 -8.65
C TYR A 288 6.78 -3.31 -7.78
N MET A 289 6.92 -3.40 -6.45
CA MET A 289 6.31 -2.44 -5.53
C MET A 289 6.87 -1.04 -5.65
N GLN A 290 8.08 -0.82 -6.15
CA GLN A 290 8.63 0.53 -6.32
C GLN A 290 8.07 1.26 -7.56
N GLN A 291 7.47 0.53 -8.50
CA GLN A 291 7.06 1.07 -9.78
C GLN A 291 5.54 1.21 -9.88
N ILE A 292 5.02 2.44 -9.95
CA ILE A 292 3.57 2.71 -10.03
C ILE A 292 2.90 1.89 -11.15
N ALA A 293 3.58 1.76 -12.30
CA ALA A 293 3.02 1.04 -13.45
C ALA A 293 2.82 -0.46 -13.22
N TYR A 294 3.51 -1.06 -12.25
CA TYR A 294 3.52 -2.51 -12.05
C TYR A 294 3.12 -2.94 -10.64
N SER A 295 3.14 -2.03 -9.66
CA SER A 295 3.05 -2.36 -8.23
C SER A 295 1.82 -3.18 -7.86
N ALA A 296 0.67 -2.88 -8.45
CA ALA A 296 -0.58 -3.60 -8.18
C ALA A 296 -0.57 -5.08 -8.61
N MET A 297 0.38 -5.50 -9.43
CA MET A 297 0.55 -6.91 -9.78
C MET A 297 1.06 -7.72 -8.59
N ASP A 298 1.85 -7.14 -7.69
CA ASP A 298 2.37 -7.85 -6.52
C ASP A 298 1.26 -8.01 -5.46
N PRO A 299 1.00 -9.22 -4.94
CA PRO A 299 -0.04 -9.47 -3.95
C PRO A 299 0.05 -8.62 -2.67
N ILE A 300 1.25 -8.20 -2.26
CA ILE A 300 1.41 -7.35 -1.06
C ILE A 300 0.84 -5.95 -1.26
N PHE A 301 0.66 -5.50 -2.51
CA PHE A 301 0.08 -4.19 -2.84
C PHE A 301 -1.29 -4.02 -2.19
N ALA A 302 -2.18 -5.00 -2.36
CA ALA A 302 -3.55 -4.91 -1.88
C ALA A 302 -3.60 -4.82 -0.35
N MET A 303 -2.71 -5.54 0.35
CA MET A 303 -2.63 -5.49 1.82
C MET A 303 -1.99 -4.20 2.34
N HIS A 304 -0.99 -3.67 1.63
CA HIS A 304 -0.41 -2.35 1.90
C HIS A 304 -1.47 -1.25 1.76
N HIS A 305 -2.18 -1.24 0.63
CA HIS A 305 -3.24 -0.27 0.37
C HIS A 305 -4.44 -0.44 1.31
N ALA A 306 -4.76 -1.66 1.75
CA ALA A 306 -5.75 -1.88 2.80
C ALA A 306 -5.35 -1.24 4.14
N ASN A 307 -4.05 -1.14 4.45
CA ASN A 307 -3.56 -0.39 5.61
C ASN A 307 -3.57 1.13 5.36
N ILE A 308 -3.34 1.59 4.13
CA ILE A 308 -3.54 3.01 3.78
C ILE A 308 -5.00 3.41 4.00
N ASP A 309 -5.95 2.62 3.50
CA ASP A 309 -7.38 2.86 3.73
C ASP A 309 -7.76 2.77 5.22
N ARG A 310 -7.11 1.89 5.99
CA ARG A 310 -7.24 1.83 7.46
C ARG A 310 -6.83 3.15 8.11
N VAL A 311 -5.68 3.69 7.73
CA VAL A 311 -5.18 4.96 8.25
C VAL A 311 -6.14 6.10 7.92
N ILE A 312 -6.73 6.12 6.71
CA ILE A 312 -7.78 7.09 6.33
C ILE A 312 -9.00 6.93 7.24
N ALA A 313 -9.50 5.71 7.43
CA ALA A 313 -10.69 5.46 8.25
C ALA A 313 -10.49 5.87 9.72
N ILE A 314 -9.31 5.58 10.29
CA ILE A 314 -8.92 6.02 11.63
C ILE A 314 -8.87 7.56 11.69
N TRP A 315 -8.24 8.19 10.70
CA TRP A 315 -8.14 9.65 10.65
C TRP A 315 -9.50 10.33 10.50
N GLN A 316 -10.42 9.77 9.71
CA GLN A 316 -11.81 10.24 9.60
C GLN A 316 -12.55 10.16 10.94
N ALA A 317 -12.28 9.12 11.75
CA ALA A 317 -12.87 9.00 13.08
C ALA A 317 -12.32 10.03 14.07
N LEU A 318 -11.05 10.42 13.93
CA LEU A 318 -10.42 11.49 14.72
C LEU A 318 -10.90 12.89 14.29
N TYR A 319 -11.10 13.10 12.98
CA TYR A 319 -11.38 14.42 12.39
C TYR A 319 -12.60 14.38 11.44
N PRO A 320 -13.82 14.13 11.96
CA PRO A 320 -15.00 13.81 11.16
C PRO A 320 -15.54 14.96 10.29
N ASN A 321 -15.04 16.18 10.45
CA ASN A 321 -15.47 17.34 9.68
C ASN A 321 -14.62 17.61 8.43
N ASN A 322 -13.49 16.91 8.29
CA ASN A 322 -12.64 17.04 7.11
C ASN A 322 -12.98 15.97 6.07
N TRP A 323 -12.94 16.36 4.81
CA TRP A 323 -13.05 15.46 3.67
C TRP A 323 -12.45 16.09 2.40
N VAL A 324 -12.51 15.35 1.29
CA VAL A 324 -11.99 15.79 -0.01
C VAL A 324 -12.53 17.16 -0.37
N THR A 325 -11.62 18.09 -0.64
CA THR A 325 -11.94 19.44 -1.13
C THR A 325 -11.34 19.64 -2.52
N TYR A 326 -11.86 20.63 -3.24
CA TYR A 326 -11.40 20.96 -4.59
C TYR A 326 -9.87 21.12 -4.65
N ALA A 327 -9.23 20.49 -5.63
CA ALA A 327 -7.84 20.74 -5.97
C ALA A 327 -7.61 20.58 -7.47
N THR A 328 -6.72 21.41 -8.01
CA THR A 328 -6.20 21.26 -9.37
C THR A 328 -5.15 20.16 -9.39
N GLN A 329 -5.25 19.24 -10.35
CA GLN A 329 -4.30 18.14 -10.49
C GLN A 329 -3.05 18.62 -11.23
N GLY A 330 -1.86 18.40 -10.66
CA GLY A 330 -0.61 18.70 -11.38
C GLY A 330 -0.40 17.74 -12.56
N SER A 331 -0.56 16.45 -12.29
CA SER A 331 -0.58 15.36 -13.25
C SER A 331 -2.01 15.01 -13.70
N GLY A 332 -2.14 14.30 -14.82
CA GLY A 332 -3.40 13.64 -15.20
C GLY A 332 -3.37 12.15 -14.82
N THR A 333 -4.49 11.47 -15.04
CA THR A 333 -4.58 10.00 -15.09
C THR A 333 -5.11 9.60 -16.46
N ARG A 334 -5.46 8.33 -16.64
CA ARG A 334 -6.12 7.86 -17.86
C ARG A 334 -7.37 8.67 -18.18
N THR A 335 -8.18 8.97 -17.17
CA THR A 335 -9.52 9.59 -17.29
C THR A 335 -9.56 11.03 -16.81
N MET A 336 -8.48 11.50 -16.16
CA MET A 336 -8.37 12.86 -15.66
C MET A 336 -7.32 13.63 -16.45
N ALA A 337 -7.73 14.74 -17.09
CA ALA A 337 -6.77 15.61 -17.77
C ALA A 337 -5.84 16.29 -16.75
N PRO A 338 -4.55 16.52 -17.10
CA PRO A 338 -3.67 17.34 -16.27
C PRO A 338 -4.24 18.75 -16.13
N PHE A 339 -4.03 19.38 -14.97
CA PHE A 339 -4.57 20.69 -14.59
C PHE A 339 -6.10 20.76 -14.51
N SER A 340 -6.80 19.61 -14.56
CA SER A 340 -8.23 19.56 -14.26
C SER A 340 -8.48 19.77 -12.76
N GLY A 341 -9.63 20.39 -12.44
CA GLY A 341 -10.12 20.49 -11.07
C GLY A 341 -10.84 19.20 -10.66
N GLN A 342 -10.60 18.75 -9.43
CA GLN A 342 -11.25 17.57 -8.87
C GLN A 342 -11.72 17.84 -7.45
N ASP A 343 -12.87 17.30 -7.07
CA ASP A 343 -13.46 17.47 -5.75
C ASP A 343 -14.13 16.16 -5.25
N GLY A 344 -14.90 16.25 -4.15
CA GLY A 344 -15.55 15.09 -3.56
C GLY A 344 -16.61 14.40 -4.44
N ASN A 345 -17.08 15.06 -5.51
CA ASN A 345 -18.06 14.53 -6.46
C ASN A 345 -17.42 14.09 -7.78
N SER A 346 -16.11 14.28 -7.95
CA SER A 346 -15.39 13.74 -9.08
C SER A 346 -15.57 12.21 -9.20
N PRO A 347 -15.78 11.68 -10.42
CA PRO A 347 -15.87 10.24 -10.64
C PRO A 347 -14.58 9.51 -10.26
N LEU A 348 -14.70 8.50 -9.41
CA LEU A 348 -13.63 7.54 -9.11
C LEU A 348 -13.62 6.43 -10.16
N THR A 349 -13.24 6.79 -11.39
CA THR A 349 -13.21 5.84 -12.51
C THR A 349 -12.13 4.76 -12.30
N PRO A 350 -12.33 3.51 -12.76
CA PRO A 350 -13.44 3.06 -13.60
C PRO A 350 -14.58 2.41 -12.80
N PHE A 351 -14.75 2.74 -11.53
CA PHE A 351 -15.60 1.97 -10.62
C PHE A 351 -17.07 2.41 -10.69
N HIS A 352 -17.92 1.58 -11.29
CA HIS A 352 -19.36 1.79 -11.30
C HIS A 352 -20.03 1.28 -10.02
N ARG A 353 -20.98 2.03 -9.48
CA ARG A 353 -21.77 1.66 -8.29
C ARG A 353 -23.03 0.86 -8.62
N ASP A 354 -23.43 0.88 -9.88
CA ASP A 354 -24.63 0.20 -10.39
C ASP A 354 -24.41 -0.26 -11.84
N THR A 355 -25.36 -1.05 -12.34
CA THR A 355 -25.34 -1.59 -13.70
C THR A 355 -25.68 -0.56 -14.78
N SER A 356 -26.12 0.65 -14.38
CA SER A 356 -26.46 1.76 -15.28
C SER A 356 -25.26 2.64 -15.63
N GLY A 357 -24.12 2.43 -14.96
CA GLY A 357 -22.87 3.16 -15.25
C GLY A 357 -22.66 4.39 -14.39
N THR A 358 -23.37 4.52 -13.25
CA THR A 358 -23.06 5.59 -12.31
C THR A 358 -21.71 5.30 -11.64
N PHE A 359 -20.80 6.27 -11.59
CA PHE A 359 -19.52 6.09 -10.90
C PHE A 359 -19.62 6.30 -9.39
N TRP A 360 -18.73 5.64 -8.66
CA TRP A 360 -18.40 6.02 -7.28
C TRP A 360 -17.76 7.42 -7.25
N THR A 361 -17.92 8.14 -6.14
CA THR A 361 -17.28 9.43 -5.87
C THR A 361 -16.67 9.41 -4.47
N SER A 362 -15.74 10.32 -4.16
CA SER A 362 -15.15 10.38 -2.81
C SER A 362 -16.20 10.59 -1.72
N ASN A 363 -17.24 11.37 -1.99
CA ASN A 363 -18.37 11.57 -1.08
C ASN A 363 -19.16 10.28 -0.88
N ALA A 364 -19.40 9.50 -1.94
CA ALA A 364 -20.15 8.25 -1.86
C ALA A 364 -19.38 7.12 -1.15
N VAL A 365 -18.04 7.15 -1.17
CA VAL A 365 -17.19 6.15 -0.49
C VAL A 365 -16.64 6.63 0.85
N ARG A 366 -17.13 7.77 1.38
CA ARG A 366 -16.66 8.33 2.65
C ARG A 366 -16.83 7.36 3.81
N ASP A 367 -17.93 6.63 3.83
CA ASP A 367 -18.21 5.57 4.80
C ASP A 367 -17.80 4.21 4.22
N THR A 368 -16.84 3.52 4.83
CA THR A 368 -16.37 2.20 4.36
C THR A 368 -17.47 1.15 4.37
N ARG A 369 -18.52 1.34 5.20
CA ARG A 369 -19.63 0.40 5.34
C ARG A 369 -20.47 0.26 4.08
N VAL A 370 -20.39 1.21 3.13
CA VAL A 370 -21.02 1.08 1.81
C VAL A 370 -20.50 -0.12 1.02
N PHE A 371 -19.29 -0.61 1.35
CA PHE A 371 -18.68 -1.80 0.77
C PHE A 371 -18.63 -2.97 1.77
N SER A 372 -19.43 -2.92 2.83
CA SER A 372 -19.57 -4.01 3.81
C SER A 372 -18.30 -4.31 4.62
N TYR A 373 -17.47 -3.31 4.89
CA TYR A 373 -16.30 -3.47 5.77
C TYR A 373 -16.05 -2.31 6.74
N THR A 374 -15.25 -2.60 7.77
CA THR A 374 -14.68 -1.66 8.74
C THR A 374 -13.27 -2.11 9.14
N TYR A 375 -12.70 -1.55 10.20
CA TYR A 375 -11.42 -1.95 10.79
C TYR A 375 -11.57 -2.29 12.27
N PRO A 376 -10.78 -3.24 12.81
CA PRO A 376 -10.78 -3.57 14.25
C PRO A 376 -10.66 -2.34 15.15
N ASP A 377 -9.89 -1.34 14.73
CA ASP A 377 -9.64 -0.09 15.45
C ASP A 377 -10.89 0.75 15.71
N LEU A 378 -11.96 0.54 14.94
CA LEU A 378 -13.18 1.35 14.97
C LEU A 378 -14.36 0.60 15.59
N ILE A 379 -14.19 -0.68 15.94
CA ILE A 379 -15.25 -1.49 16.54
C ILE A 379 -15.34 -1.18 18.03
N GLY A 380 -16.55 -0.84 18.49
CA GLY A 380 -16.82 -0.64 19.92
C GLY A 380 -16.19 0.61 20.53
N ILE A 381 -15.65 1.52 19.72
CA ILE A 381 -15.03 2.76 20.20
C ILE A 381 -16.10 3.82 20.51
N SER A 382 -16.14 4.27 21.76
CA SER A 382 -17.01 5.36 22.24
C SER A 382 -16.24 6.69 22.25
N GLY A 383 -15.95 7.24 21.08
CA GLY A 383 -15.36 8.58 20.91
C GLY A 383 -13.84 8.60 20.76
N SER A 384 -13.29 9.79 20.50
CA SER A 384 -11.90 9.98 20.10
C SER A 384 -10.88 9.63 21.19
N SER A 385 -11.19 9.84 22.48
CA SER A 385 -10.24 9.58 23.57
C SER A 385 -9.78 8.12 23.67
N GLN A 386 -10.68 7.14 23.51
CA GLN A 386 -10.30 5.73 23.52
C GLN A 386 -9.47 5.36 22.28
N LEU A 387 -9.84 5.91 21.12
CA LEU A 387 -9.08 5.72 19.88
C LEU A 387 -7.66 6.28 20.02
N ILE A 388 -7.50 7.48 20.58
CA ILE A 388 -6.21 8.12 20.83
C ILE A 388 -5.37 7.25 21.78
N SER A 389 -5.95 6.76 22.88
CA SER A 389 -5.26 5.84 23.80
C SER A 389 -4.73 4.59 23.09
N ASN A 390 -5.56 3.96 22.25
CA ASN A 390 -5.16 2.78 21.50
C ASN A 390 -4.03 3.10 20.51
N LEU A 391 -4.10 4.22 19.80
CA LEU A 391 -3.07 4.65 18.85
C LEU A 391 -1.75 4.99 19.54
N ASN A 392 -1.79 5.68 20.68
CA ASN A 392 -0.62 5.97 21.50
C ASN A 392 0.03 4.68 22.01
N GLN A 393 -0.78 3.69 22.43
CA GLN A 393 -0.28 2.39 22.85
C GLN A 393 0.36 1.61 21.69
N MET A 394 -0.28 1.62 20.52
CA MET A 394 0.20 0.87 19.34
C MET A 394 1.44 1.48 18.70
N TYR A 395 1.48 2.81 18.55
CA TYR A 395 2.43 3.51 17.69
C TYR A 395 3.29 4.55 18.41
N GLY A 396 2.85 5.06 19.56
CA GLY A 396 3.67 5.97 20.38
C GLY A 396 4.96 5.30 20.84
N SER A 397 6.02 6.09 20.97
CA SER A 397 7.33 5.62 21.44
C SER A 397 7.40 5.71 22.95
N GLY A 398 7.78 4.62 23.62
CA GLY A 398 7.98 4.58 25.07
C GLY A 398 9.10 5.51 25.57
N VAL A 399 10.09 5.81 24.72
CA VAL A 399 11.29 6.59 25.07
C VAL A 399 11.00 8.09 25.00
N THR A 400 10.35 8.58 23.95
CA THR A 400 9.83 9.96 23.90
C THR A 400 8.65 10.14 24.86
N ASN A 401 7.91 9.06 25.17
CA ASN A 401 6.90 9.04 26.24
C ASN A 401 7.45 9.09 27.67
N SER A 402 8.75 8.89 27.90
CA SER A 402 9.36 9.05 29.23
C SER A 402 9.38 10.52 29.69
N ALA A 403 9.33 11.46 28.74
CA ALA A 403 9.09 12.89 29.01
C ALA A 403 7.59 13.23 29.12
N LEU A 404 6.69 12.25 28.92
CA LEU A 404 5.24 12.42 28.72
C LEU A 404 4.37 11.73 29.81
N ARG A 405 4.96 11.25 30.92
CA ARG A 405 4.21 10.58 32.00
C ARG A 405 3.60 11.57 33.00
N ALA A 406 2.55 12.28 32.60
CA ALA A 406 1.66 12.93 33.55
C ALA A 406 0.66 11.88 34.10
N GLY A 407 0.93 11.35 35.30
CA GLY A 407 0.00 10.46 35.99
C GLY A 407 0.47 10.02 37.39
N ALA A 408 -0.22 10.54 38.42
CA ALA A 408 -0.29 10.17 39.84
C ALA A 408 0.98 10.12 40.71
N ASP A 409 2.14 9.73 40.19
CA ASP A 409 3.42 9.73 40.91
C ASP A 409 4.41 10.67 40.21
N ALA A 410 4.21 11.97 40.42
CA ALA A 410 5.05 12.99 39.80
C ALA A 410 6.53 12.81 40.21
N ASP A 411 7.39 12.55 39.23
CA ASP A 411 8.67 13.24 39.23
C ASP A 411 8.42 14.63 38.62
N ALA A 412 8.76 15.68 39.37
CA ALA A 412 8.53 17.08 39.00
C ALA A 412 9.43 17.57 37.86
N SER A 413 9.92 16.66 37.01
CA SER A 413 11.05 16.83 36.09
C SER A 413 10.67 16.76 34.60
N ALA A 414 9.43 16.44 34.23
CA ALA A 414 9.00 16.46 32.82
C ALA A 414 9.02 17.90 32.25
N PRO A 415 9.72 18.16 31.14
CA PRO A 415 9.86 19.52 30.62
C PRO A 415 8.51 20.04 30.13
N ALA A 416 8.23 21.33 30.36
CA ALA A 416 6.99 21.99 29.93
C ALA A 416 6.79 21.98 28.40
N VAL A 417 7.89 21.77 27.66
CA VAL A 417 8.01 21.82 26.21
C VAL A 417 9.05 20.79 25.75
N THR A 418 8.82 20.16 24.60
CA THR A 418 9.81 19.35 23.88
C THR A 418 9.81 19.74 22.39
N TYR A 419 10.62 19.08 21.58
CA TYR A 419 10.74 19.40 20.15
C TYR A 419 10.58 18.16 19.28
N ASP A 420 9.84 18.32 18.20
CA ASP A 420 9.86 17.38 17.10
C ASP A 420 10.93 17.78 16.09
N TYR A 421 11.67 16.80 15.57
CA TYR A 421 12.68 16.97 14.53
C TYR A 421 12.27 16.21 13.29
N MET A 422 12.42 16.84 12.13
CA MET A 422 11.98 16.26 10.86
C MET A 422 12.82 16.73 9.69
N ALA A 423 12.88 15.92 8.64
CA ALA A 423 13.35 16.36 7.33
C ALA A 423 12.14 16.65 6.44
N GLN A 424 12.01 17.89 5.98
CA GLN A 424 11.02 18.33 4.99
C GLN A 424 11.65 18.24 3.60
N VAL A 425 10.98 17.53 2.70
CA VAL A 425 11.51 17.19 1.38
C VAL A 425 10.53 17.64 0.31
N THR A 426 11.05 18.29 -0.73
CA THR A 426 10.33 18.54 -1.99
C THR A 426 11.14 17.98 -3.16
N LEU A 427 10.52 17.09 -3.91
CA LEU A 427 11.06 16.35 -5.06
C LEU A 427 10.31 16.75 -6.34
N ASP A 428 10.98 16.71 -7.50
CA ASP A 428 10.35 16.84 -8.82
C ASP A 428 10.21 15.45 -9.47
N LYS A 429 8.98 14.94 -9.58
CA LYS A 429 8.70 13.63 -10.19
C LYS A 429 9.02 13.57 -11.69
N SER A 430 9.34 14.69 -12.34
CA SER A 430 9.68 14.75 -13.76
C SER A 430 11.19 14.64 -14.06
N VAL A 431 12.06 14.74 -13.03
CA VAL A 431 13.51 14.57 -13.20
C VAL A 431 13.91 13.10 -13.17
N LEU A 432 15.20 12.83 -13.40
CA LEU A 432 15.77 11.47 -13.38
C LEU A 432 15.00 10.46 -14.25
N GLY A 433 14.59 10.92 -15.44
CA GLY A 433 13.85 10.11 -16.42
C GLY A 433 12.37 9.85 -16.06
N GLY A 434 11.84 10.51 -15.03
CA GLY A 434 10.49 10.24 -14.50
C GLY A 434 10.37 8.84 -13.89
N GLN A 435 11.49 8.30 -13.42
CA GLN A 435 11.55 7.02 -12.72
C GLN A 435 11.57 7.25 -11.20
N PRO A 436 11.03 6.32 -10.40
CA PRO A 436 11.04 6.43 -8.96
C PRO A 436 12.45 6.67 -8.41
N TYR A 437 12.53 7.52 -7.39
CA TYR A 437 13.77 7.79 -6.66
C TYR A 437 13.44 8.24 -5.25
N GLU A 438 14.42 8.22 -4.36
CA GLU A 438 14.23 8.61 -2.97
C GLU A 438 15.41 9.39 -2.42
N VAL A 439 15.13 10.21 -1.41
CA VAL A 439 16.13 10.80 -0.54
C VAL A 439 16.25 9.89 0.68
N GLN A 440 17.43 9.30 0.86
CA GLN A 440 17.75 8.48 2.01
C GLN A 440 18.47 9.33 3.05
N PHE A 441 18.05 9.21 4.31
CA PHE A 441 18.64 9.89 5.45
C PHE A 441 19.45 8.89 6.28
N SER A 442 20.65 9.29 6.68
CA SER A 442 21.50 8.54 7.58
C SER A 442 21.92 9.37 8.79
N LEU A 443 22.07 8.71 9.93
CA LEU A 443 22.47 9.31 11.19
C LEU A 443 23.57 8.48 11.82
N ASP A 444 24.75 9.08 12.00
CA ASP A 444 26.01 8.37 12.28
C ASP A 444 26.35 7.31 11.23
N GLY A 445 26.10 7.61 9.95
CA GLY A 445 26.34 6.71 8.83
C GLY A 445 25.39 5.51 8.74
N GLN A 446 24.38 5.41 9.61
CA GLN A 446 23.34 4.37 9.54
C GLN A 446 22.10 4.91 8.86
N TYR A 447 21.55 4.19 7.87
CA TYR A 447 20.27 4.53 7.24
C TYR A 447 19.13 4.47 8.26
N VAL A 448 18.32 5.54 8.34
CA VAL A 448 17.25 5.66 9.35
C VAL A 448 15.88 6.00 8.77
N ALA A 449 15.82 6.55 7.56
CA ALA A 449 14.56 6.92 6.92
C ALA A 449 14.75 7.26 5.43
N SER A 450 13.68 7.22 4.65
CA SER A 450 13.66 7.80 3.30
C SER A 450 12.37 8.56 3.01
N TYR A 451 12.44 9.49 2.07
CA TYR A 451 11.30 10.09 1.42
C TYR A 451 11.35 9.80 -0.08
N ALA A 452 10.35 9.09 -0.60
CA ALA A 452 10.35 8.60 -1.97
C ALA A 452 9.37 9.36 -2.86
N ALA A 453 9.83 9.69 -4.06
CA ALA A 453 8.97 10.08 -5.17
C ALA A 453 8.65 8.84 -6.00
N LEU A 454 7.43 8.32 -5.86
CA LEU A 454 6.90 7.41 -6.86
C LEU A 454 6.55 8.24 -8.10
N ALA A 455 7.42 8.17 -9.12
CA ALA A 455 7.33 8.97 -10.33
C ALA A 455 6.80 8.15 -11.51
N ILE A 456 6.32 8.88 -12.52
CA ILE A 456 5.79 8.32 -13.75
C ILE A 456 6.47 9.06 -14.91
N PRO A 457 7.02 8.35 -15.90
CA PRO A 457 7.65 8.99 -17.03
C PRO A 457 6.59 9.78 -17.84
N PRO A 458 6.85 11.07 -18.15
CA PRO A 458 5.94 11.82 -19.00
C PRO A 458 5.90 11.21 -20.41
N PRO A 459 4.78 11.35 -21.16
CA PRO A 459 4.72 10.88 -22.54
C PRO A 459 5.78 11.57 -23.41
N PRO A 460 6.28 10.89 -24.46
CA PRO A 460 7.17 11.52 -25.44
C PRO A 460 6.58 12.83 -25.98
N GLY A 461 7.35 13.92 -25.91
CA GLY A 461 6.93 15.23 -26.41
C GLY A 461 6.00 16.04 -25.50
N ALA A 462 5.58 15.50 -24.35
CA ALA A 462 4.81 16.28 -23.37
C ALA A 462 5.65 17.45 -22.83
N GLN A 463 5.04 18.62 -22.70
CA GLN A 463 5.67 19.74 -21.98
C GLN A 463 5.95 19.28 -20.55
N ARG A 464 7.24 19.20 -20.18
CA ARG A 464 7.67 18.88 -18.82
C ARG A 464 7.27 20.04 -17.91
N LYS A 465 6.11 19.92 -17.28
CA LYS A 465 5.74 20.73 -16.13
C LYS A 465 6.12 19.96 -14.87
N ILE A 466 6.67 20.69 -13.91
CA ILE A 466 7.12 20.15 -12.63
C ILE A 466 5.90 19.54 -11.92
N VAL A 467 6.03 18.27 -11.52
CA VAL A 467 5.06 17.59 -10.66
C VAL A 467 5.77 17.28 -9.36
N THR A 468 5.44 18.00 -8.29
CA THR A 468 6.17 17.89 -7.03
C THR A 468 5.63 16.77 -6.14
N SER A 469 6.53 16.04 -5.49
CA SER A 469 6.27 15.22 -4.30
C SER A 469 6.79 15.98 -3.09
N SER A 470 5.99 16.23 -2.07
CA SER A 470 6.46 16.90 -0.86
C SER A 470 5.89 16.29 0.41
N GLY A 471 6.66 16.37 1.49
CA GLY A 471 6.24 15.92 2.80
C GLY A 471 7.36 16.01 3.83
N SER A 472 7.11 15.44 5.00
CA SER A 472 8.10 15.35 6.06
C SER A 472 8.30 13.93 6.57
N VAL A 473 9.54 13.64 6.94
CA VAL A 473 9.99 12.40 7.58
C VAL A 473 10.39 12.73 9.00
N MET A 474 9.77 12.08 9.98
CA MET A 474 10.03 12.35 11.40
C MET A 474 11.30 11.65 11.89
N LEU A 475 12.13 12.36 12.64
CA LEU A 475 13.41 11.88 13.17
C LEU A 475 13.44 11.82 14.71
N THR A 476 12.46 12.41 15.40
CA THR A 476 12.40 12.52 16.86
C THR A 476 12.62 11.18 17.57
N ASP A 477 11.86 10.14 17.20
CA ASP A 477 11.99 8.83 17.85
C ASP A 477 13.30 8.11 17.51
N VAL A 478 13.89 8.40 16.35
CA VAL A 478 15.21 7.86 15.96
C VAL A 478 16.30 8.47 16.84
N LEU A 479 16.24 9.79 17.07
CA LEU A 479 17.14 10.51 17.97
C LEU A 479 17.02 9.98 19.40
N ALA A 480 15.78 9.80 19.89
CA ALA A 480 15.53 9.25 21.20
C ALA A 480 16.06 7.81 21.35
N GLN A 481 15.94 6.95 20.33
CA GLN A 481 16.52 5.60 20.34
C GLN A 481 18.06 5.60 20.39
N LYS A 482 18.69 6.67 19.94
CA LYS A 482 20.14 6.90 20.05
C LYS A 482 20.54 7.60 21.36
N ASN A 483 19.62 7.73 22.31
CA ASN A 483 19.81 8.43 23.59
C ASN A 483 20.13 9.93 23.46
N ILE A 484 19.68 10.57 22.38
CA ILE A 484 19.75 12.02 22.23
C ILE A 484 18.57 12.65 22.98
N ASN A 485 18.85 13.64 23.83
CA ASN A 485 17.82 14.36 24.57
C ASN A 485 17.11 15.36 23.64
N THR A 486 16.01 14.95 23.02
CA THR A 486 15.23 15.76 22.08
C THR A 486 14.65 17.04 22.70
N SER A 487 14.60 17.15 24.03
CA SER A 487 14.14 18.37 24.71
C SER A 487 15.24 19.44 24.85
N ASP A 488 16.51 19.06 24.70
CA ASP A 488 17.62 19.99 24.55
C ASP A 488 17.76 20.35 23.07
N ARG A 489 17.15 21.49 22.70
CA ARG A 489 17.07 21.97 21.31
C ARG A 489 18.46 22.18 20.73
N ASP A 490 19.28 22.99 21.39
CA ASP A 490 20.58 23.41 20.87
C ASP A 490 21.51 22.21 20.65
N SER A 491 21.60 21.31 21.64
CA SER A 491 22.43 20.10 21.52
C SER A 491 21.92 19.15 20.44
N THR A 492 20.60 19.00 20.29
CA THR A 492 20.02 18.11 19.27
C THR A 492 20.18 18.69 17.87
N GLU A 493 19.97 20.00 17.70
CA GLU A 493 20.18 20.70 16.43
C GLU A 493 21.65 20.66 16.01
N GLN A 494 22.59 20.87 16.93
CA GLN A 494 24.02 20.70 16.66
C GLN A 494 24.34 19.26 16.24
N TYR A 495 23.81 18.27 16.96
CA TYR A 495 24.03 16.86 16.63
C TYR A 495 23.50 16.51 15.23
N LEU A 496 22.31 17.00 14.86
CA LEU A 496 21.75 16.83 13.52
C LEU A 496 22.63 17.50 12.45
N ALA A 497 23.11 18.72 12.68
CA ALA A 497 23.99 19.41 11.75
C ALA A 497 25.30 18.64 11.48
N GLU A 498 25.85 17.98 12.50
CA GLU A 498 27.08 17.20 12.39
C GLU A 498 26.85 15.80 11.79
N LYS A 499 25.79 15.10 12.22
CA LYS A 499 25.63 13.65 12.03
C LYS A 499 24.56 13.23 11.05
N LEU A 500 23.59 14.08 10.75
CA LEU A 500 22.59 13.79 9.73
C LEU A 500 23.21 14.03 8.35
N LYS A 501 23.09 13.03 7.49
CA LYS A 501 23.47 13.12 6.08
C LYS A 501 22.31 12.62 5.22
N TRP A 502 22.26 13.06 3.98
CA TRP A 502 21.27 12.59 3.03
C TRP A 502 21.88 12.36 1.65
N GLN A 503 21.34 11.39 0.93
CA GLN A 503 21.74 11.08 -0.45
C GLN A 503 20.52 10.79 -1.30
N VAL A 504 20.62 11.05 -2.59
CA VAL A 504 19.58 10.67 -3.56
C VAL A 504 19.92 9.30 -4.12
N VAL A 505 18.94 8.39 -4.11
CA VAL A 505 19.09 7.04 -4.65
C VAL A 505 18.02 6.76 -5.69
N GLN A 506 18.44 6.21 -6.83
CA GLN A 506 17.58 5.69 -7.89
C GLN A 506 18.09 4.32 -8.30
N ASN A 507 17.21 3.30 -8.31
CA ASN A 507 17.57 1.91 -8.65
C ASN A 507 18.79 1.39 -7.86
N ASP A 508 18.79 1.61 -6.54
CA ASP A 508 19.88 1.22 -5.62
C ASP A 508 21.24 1.87 -5.94
N GLN A 509 21.27 2.94 -6.74
CA GLN A 509 22.48 3.71 -7.06
C GLN A 509 22.37 5.15 -6.58
N VAL A 510 23.45 5.67 -5.98
CA VAL A 510 23.53 7.08 -5.58
C VAL A 510 23.57 7.97 -6.81
N VAL A 511 22.75 9.01 -6.81
CA VAL A 511 22.63 9.98 -7.88
C VAL A 511 23.36 11.26 -7.48
N ALA A 512 24.34 11.68 -8.29
CA ALA A 512 25.19 12.83 -7.99
C ALA A 512 24.48 14.19 -8.04
N SER A 513 23.39 14.31 -8.80
CA SER A 513 22.63 15.55 -8.93
C SER A 513 21.14 15.29 -9.17
N CYS A 514 20.29 15.99 -8.43
CA CYS A 514 18.84 15.94 -8.57
C CYS A 514 18.29 17.38 -8.65
N PRO A 515 18.01 17.89 -9.86
CA PRO A 515 17.44 19.23 -10.01
C PRO A 515 16.08 19.36 -9.31
N GLY A 516 15.80 20.53 -8.73
CA GLY A 516 14.53 20.79 -8.06
C GLY A 516 14.37 20.12 -6.69
N LEU A 517 15.38 19.40 -6.20
CA LEU A 517 15.41 18.86 -4.85
C LEU A 517 15.54 19.99 -3.82
N ASN A 518 14.65 20.00 -2.84
CA ASN A 518 14.81 20.76 -1.60
C ASN A 518 14.73 19.79 -0.42
N VAL A 519 15.74 19.84 0.45
CA VAL A 519 15.76 19.16 1.73
C VAL A 519 16.03 20.20 2.79
N THR A 520 15.11 20.34 3.73
CA THR A 520 15.24 21.24 4.88
C THR A 520 15.04 20.42 6.14
N VAL A 521 16.00 20.41 7.06
CA VAL A 521 15.80 19.81 8.39
C VAL A 521 15.22 20.90 9.29
N SER A 522 14.18 20.54 10.03
CA SER A 522 13.42 21.49 10.82
C SER A 522 13.14 20.93 12.20
N SER A 523 13.04 21.82 13.19
CA SER A 523 12.52 21.53 14.53
C SER A 523 11.18 22.24 14.72
N ALA A 524 10.30 21.69 15.55
CA ALA A 524 9.05 22.34 15.93
C ALA A 524 8.81 22.18 17.42
N GLU A 525 8.44 23.27 18.10
CA GLU A 525 8.02 23.19 19.49
C GLU A 525 6.76 22.32 19.63
N VAL A 526 6.79 21.38 20.56
CA VAL A 526 5.70 20.46 20.86
C VAL A 526 5.37 20.50 22.34
N LYS A 527 4.08 20.64 22.65
CA LYS A 527 3.54 20.42 23.98
C LYS A 527 3.29 18.93 24.19
N PRO A 528 3.96 18.32 25.18
CA PRO A 528 3.66 16.99 25.68
C PRO A 528 2.16 16.67 25.81
N ALA A 529 1.75 15.45 25.44
CA ALA A 529 0.44 14.94 25.81
C ALA A 529 0.35 14.85 27.35
N LYS A 530 -0.73 15.35 27.96
CA LYS A 530 -0.91 15.29 29.42
C LYS A 530 -1.46 13.96 29.91
N THR A 531 -2.00 13.14 29.01
CA THR A 531 -2.61 11.84 29.32
C THR A 531 -2.45 10.93 28.10
N VAL A 532 -2.59 9.61 28.32
CA VAL A 532 -2.56 8.61 27.23
C VAL A 532 -3.67 8.79 26.20
N SER A 533 -4.76 9.49 26.56
CA SER A 533 -5.91 9.75 25.67
C SER A 533 -5.81 11.07 24.91
N GLN A 534 -4.63 11.69 24.90
CA GLN A 534 -4.32 12.91 24.15
C GLN A 534 -3.10 12.69 23.25
N PHE A 535 -3.05 13.39 22.13
CA PHE A 535 -1.82 13.51 21.35
C PHE A 535 -0.98 14.68 21.84
N ALA A 536 0.32 14.63 21.55
CA ALA A 536 1.18 15.80 21.66
C ALA A 536 0.74 16.86 20.64
N ILE A 537 0.87 18.14 21.02
CA ILE A 537 0.37 19.27 20.22
C ILE A 537 1.55 20.09 19.74
N GLN A 538 1.71 20.17 18.43
CA GLN A 538 2.65 21.10 17.82
C GLN A 538 2.19 22.55 18.08
N VAL A 539 3.07 23.38 18.64
CA VAL A 539 2.74 24.74 19.09
C VAL A 539 3.00 25.77 18.00
N GLU A 540 4.01 25.53 17.16
CA GLU A 540 4.43 26.43 16.08
C GLU A 540 4.72 25.66 14.80
N PRO A 541 4.69 26.30 13.62
CA PRO A 541 5.17 25.69 12.38
C PRO A 541 6.64 25.27 12.49
N PRO A 542 7.08 24.21 11.77
CA PRO A 542 8.48 23.80 11.80
C PRO A 542 9.41 24.93 11.36
N GLN A 543 10.49 25.14 12.09
CA GLN A 543 11.53 26.13 11.83
C GLN A 543 12.79 25.42 11.29
N PRO A 544 13.40 25.91 10.19
CA PRO A 544 14.64 25.34 9.66
C PRO A 544 15.77 25.37 10.68
N ILE A 545 16.59 24.32 10.69
CA ILE A 545 17.81 24.22 11.47
C ILE A 545 18.98 24.64 10.58
N ASP A 546 19.74 25.66 10.98
CA ASP A 546 20.88 26.15 10.21
C ASP A 546 21.95 25.06 10.00
N ASN A 547 22.58 25.04 8.83
CA ASN A 547 23.68 24.13 8.46
C ASN A 547 23.37 22.61 8.49
N SER A 548 22.11 22.23 8.64
CA SER A 548 21.66 20.83 8.74
C SER A 548 21.44 20.12 7.39
N THR A 549 21.61 20.82 6.28
CA THR A 549 21.23 20.34 4.93
C THR A 549 22.41 19.78 4.13
N THR A 550 23.44 19.23 4.79
CA THR A 550 24.66 18.78 4.09
C THR A 550 24.41 17.43 3.37
N PRO A 551 24.61 17.35 2.04
CA PRO A 551 24.60 16.07 1.31
C PRO A 551 25.68 15.12 1.84
N ALA A 552 25.44 13.81 1.76
CA ALA A 552 26.35 12.75 2.20
C ALA A 552 27.62 12.64 1.33
#